data_AF-A0A7R9JKB8-F1
#
_entry.id   AF-A0A7R9JKB8-F1
#
_cell.length_a   1.000
_cell.length_b   1.000
_cell.length_c   1.000
_cell.angle_alpha   90.00
_cell.angle_beta   90.00
_cell.angle_gamma   90.00
#
_symmetry.space_group_name_H-M   'P 1'
#
loop_
_entity.id
_entity.type
_entity.pdbx_description
1 polymer ?
#
loop_
_entity_poly.entity_id
_entity_poly.type
_entity_poly.pdbx_seq_one_letter_code
_entity_poly.pdbx_strand_id
1 'polypeptide(L)'
;MRSAIKQVASGRFGVTASYLAHADDLQIKMAQGAKPGEGGELPGYKVTKDIAKTRHSVPRVGLISPPPHHDIYSIEDLAELIYDLKCSNPNARISVKLVSEVGVGVVASGVAK
;
A
#
# COMPACT_ATOMS: atom_id res chain seq x y z
N MET A 1 21.02 1.96 -6.18
CA MET A 1 20.21 0.75 -5.92
C MET A 1 18.74 1.17 -5.78
N ARG A 2 17.78 0.50 -6.44
CA ARG A 2 16.34 0.76 -6.29
C ARG A 2 15.69 -0.36 -5.46
N SER A 3 14.64 -0.04 -4.71
CA SER A 3 13.82 -1.09 -4.07
C SER A 3 13.09 -1.89 -5.14
N ALA A 4 13.32 -3.21 -5.20
CA ALA A 4 12.65 -4.12 -6.11
C ALA A 4 11.15 -4.24 -5.80
N ILE A 5 10.80 -4.20 -4.50
CA ILE A 5 9.41 -4.25 -4.02
C ILE A 5 8.96 -2.83 -3.66
N LYS A 6 7.78 -2.45 -4.13
CA LYS A 6 7.16 -1.16 -3.82
C LYS A 6 5.77 -1.39 -3.23
N GLN A 7 5.44 -0.62 -2.20
CA GLN A 7 4.19 -0.81 -1.46
C GLN A 7 3.13 0.20 -1.89
N VAL A 8 1.90 -0.30 -1.97
CA VAL A 8 0.68 0.45 -2.23
C VAL A 8 -0.18 0.29 -0.98
N ALA A 9 -0.11 1.26 -0.07
CA ALA A 9 -0.82 1.30 1.20
C ALA A 9 -1.92 2.37 1.20
N SER A 10 -2.85 2.32 2.16
CA SER A 10 -4.05 3.18 2.23
C SER A 10 -3.79 4.68 2.03
N GLY A 11 -2.72 5.23 2.61
CA GLY A 11 -2.41 6.66 2.50
C GLY A 11 -1.85 7.09 1.13
N ARG A 12 -1.52 6.15 0.23
CA ARG A 12 -0.95 6.39 -1.12
C ARG A 12 0.26 7.35 -1.17
N PHE A 13 0.92 7.59 -0.04
CA PHE A 13 2.02 8.55 0.06
C PHE A 13 3.15 8.21 -0.89
N GLY A 14 3.44 9.12 -1.84
CA GLY A 14 4.52 8.96 -2.83
C GLY A 14 4.24 7.92 -3.92
N VAL A 15 3.01 7.40 -4.02
CA VAL A 15 2.61 6.53 -5.13
C VAL A 15 2.37 7.40 -6.36
N THR A 16 3.16 7.17 -7.40
CA THR A 16 3.13 7.88 -8.68
C THR A 16 3.30 6.89 -9.83
N ALA A 17 2.99 7.27 -11.06
CA ALA A 17 3.21 6.41 -12.23
C ALA A 17 4.69 5.96 -12.34
N SER A 18 5.64 6.89 -12.15
CA SER A 18 7.07 6.56 -12.12
C SER A 18 7.42 5.65 -10.95
N TYR A 19 6.80 5.81 -9.78
CA TYR A 19 7.01 4.90 -8.66
C TYR A 19 6.58 3.48 -9.06
N LEU A 20 5.37 3.30 -9.57
CA LEU A 20 4.81 1.99 -9.93
C LEU A 20 5.60 1.29 -11.06
N ALA A 21 5.98 2.04 -12.10
CA ALA A 21 6.72 1.50 -13.25
C ALA A 21 8.14 0.99 -12.90
N HIS A 22 8.71 1.42 -11.77
CA HIS A 22 10.08 1.06 -11.37
C HIS A 22 10.12 -0.01 -10.27
N ALA A 23 9.19 -0.96 -10.30
CA ALA A 23 9.11 -2.10 -9.37
C ALA A 23 9.18 -3.44 -10.12
N ASP A 24 9.72 -4.46 -9.44
CA ASP A 24 9.61 -5.87 -9.85
C ASP A 24 8.41 -6.54 -9.16
N ASP A 25 7.99 -6.00 -8.01
CA ASP A 25 6.83 -6.44 -7.23
C ASP A 25 6.10 -5.24 -6.65
N LEU A 26 4.78 -5.19 -6.84
CA LEU A 26 3.88 -4.21 -6.24
C LEU A 26 3.08 -4.89 -5.13
N GLN A 27 3.33 -4.48 -3.90
CA GLN A 27 2.71 -5.06 -2.71
C GLN A 27 1.55 -4.19 -2.20
N ILE A 28 0.33 -4.69 -2.31
CA ILE A 28 -0.86 -4.10 -1.68
C ILE A 28 -0.79 -4.40 -0.18
N LYS A 29 -0.74 -3.36 0.65
CA LYS A 29 -0.60 -3.49 2.10
C LYS A 29 -1.95 -3.35 2.80
N MET A 30 -2.69 -4.46 2.90
CA MET A 30 -3.99 -4.48 3.60
C MET A 30 -3.85 -4.26 5.11
N ALA A 31 -2.84 -4.87 5.73
CA ALA A 31 -2.63 -4.76 7.18
C ALA A 31 -1.16 -4.98 7.58
N GLN A 32 -0.85 -4.74 8.86
CA GLN A 32 0.44 -5.07 9.47
C GLN A 32 0.28 -5.67 10.87
N GLY A 33 1.12 -6.65 11.21
CA GLY A 33 0.98 -7.40 12.46
C GLY A 33 1.19 -6.57 13.73
N ALA A 34 1.95 -5.47 13.67
CA ALA A 34 2.19 -4.62 14.84
C ALA A 34 0.96 -3.82 15.29
N LYS A 35 0.03 -3.54 14.37
CA LYS A 35 -1.24 -2.86 14.64
C LYS A 35 -2.26 -3.22 13.55
N PRO A 36 -2.90 -4.40 13.66
CA PRO A 36 -3.96 -4.80 12.74
C PRO A 36 -5.15 -3.83 12.87
N GLY A 37 -5.79 -3.49 11.76
CA GLY A 37 -6.95 -2.59 11.78
C GLY A 37 -6.62 -1.09 11.90
N GLU A 38 -5.35 -0.71 11.89
CA GLU A 38 -4.91 0.69 11.92
C GLU A 38 -4.00 1.04 10.73
N GLY A 39 -4.01 2.33 10.35
CA GLY A 39 -3.11 2.88 9.35
C GLY A 39 -1.68 3.11 9.86
N GLY A 40 -0.76 3.35 8.93
CA GLY A 40 0.60 3.76 9.26
C GLY A 40 0.64 5.13 9.93
N GLU A 41 1.62 5.34 10.82
CA GLU A 41 1.81 6.62 11.50
C GLU A 41 3.25 7.09 11.36
N LEU A 42 3.44 8.36 11.03
CA LEU A 42 4.72 9.05 11.08
C LEU A 42 4.55 10.38 11.83
N PRO A 43 5.11 10.51 13.05
CA PRO A 43 5.03 11.74 13.82
C PRO A 43 5.60 12.94 13.07
N GLY A 44 4.96 14.10 13.19
CA GLY A 44 5.28 15.30 12.40
C GLY A 44 6.73 15.76 12.55
N TYR A 45 7.32 15.64 13.74
CA TYR A 45 8.73 16.03 13.95
C TYR A 45 9.71 15.18 13.12
N LYS A 46 9.33 13.96 12.71
CA LYS A 46 10.09 13.09 11.79
C LYS A 46 9.84 13.39 10.32
N VAL A 47 8.83 14.21 9.99
CA VAL A 47 8.49 14.59 8.61
C VAL A 47 9.38 15.76 8.19
N THR A 48 10.61 15.42 7.80
CA THR A 48 11.59 16.35 7.23
C THR A 48 11.11 16.92 5.89
N LYS A 49 11.78 17.97 5.39
CA LYS A 49 11.46 18.55 4.07
C LYS A 49 11.54 17.50 2.95
N ASP A 50 12.52 16.62 3.00
CA ASP A 50 12.70 15.57 1.98
C ASP A 50 11.59 14.51 2.09
N ILE A 51 11.24 14.08 3.30
CA ILE A 51 10.12 13.13 3.51
C ILE A 51 8.81 13.74 3.02
N ALA A 52 8.56 15.01 3.36
CA ALA A 52 7.38 15.72 2.93
C ALA A 52 7.30 15.82 1.40
N LYS A 53 8.42 16.15 0.75
CA LYS A 53 8.53 16.18 -0.71
C LYS A 53 8.27 14.81 -1.33
N THR A 54 8.85 13.74 -0.79
CA THR A 54 8.63 12.37 -1.27
C THR A 54 7.19 11.91 -1.11
N ARG A 55 6.50 12.36 -0.05
CA ARG A 55 5.13 11.94 0.26
C ARG A 55 4.06 12.90 -0.24
N HIS A 56 4.45 13.98 -0.94
CA HIS A 56 3.56 15.05 -1.36
C HIS A 56 2.75 15.63 -0.17
N SER A 57 3.42 15.81 0.97
CA SER A 57 2.82 16.28 2.21
C SER A 57 3.46 17.57 2.72
N VAL A 58 2.98 18.08 3.85
CA VAL A 58 3.50 19.30 4.48
C VAL A 58 4.62 18.95 5.47
N PRO A 59 5.80 19.61 5.42
CA PRO A 59 6.85 19.43 6.42
C PRO A 59 6.33 19.68 7.84
N ARG A 60 6.83 18.92 8.81
CA ARG A 60 6.45 19.00 10.24
C ARG A 60 5.02 18.60 10.60
N VAL A 61 4.17 18.28 9.65
CA VAL A 61 2.80 17.78 9.90
C VAL A 61 2.81 16.26 10.02
N GLY A 62 2.15 15.71 11.03
CA GLY A 62 2.03 14.27 11.24
C GLY A 62 1.29 13.59 10.08
N LEU A 63 1.74 12.39 9.70
CA LEU A 63 1.11 11.60 8.65
C LEU A 63 0.48 10.36 9.26
N ILE A 64 -0.84 10.37 9.34
CA ILE A 64 -1.65 9.24 9.75
C ILE A 64 -2.37 8.74 8.50
N SER A 65 -2.10 7.51 8.10
CA SER A 65 -2.84 6.89 7.00
C SER A 65 -4.23 6.46 7.48
N PRO A 66 -5.26 6.52 6.63
CA PRO A 66 -6.54 5.89 6.92
C PRO A 66 -6.35 4.40 7.24
N PRO A 67 -7.13 3.80 8.15
CA PRO A 67 -7.08 2.36 8.36
C PRO A 67 -7.43 1.54 7.11
N PRO A 68 -8.55 1.79 6.40
CA PRO A 68 -8.84 1.09 5.17
C PRO A 68 -8.17 1.75 3.97
N HIS A 69 -8.00 0.97 2.92
CA HIS A 69 -7.87 1.49 1.57
C HIS A 69 -9.22 2.04 1.12
N HIS A 70 -9.30 3.32 0.74
CA HIS A 70 -10.57 3.94 0.33
C HIS A 70 -11.07 3.48 -1.05
N ASP A 71 -10.28 2.67 -1.75
CA ASP A 71 -10.56 2.01 -3.01
C ASP A 71 -10.73 0.49 -2.84
N ILE A 72 -10.87 -0.01 -1.61
CA ILE A 72 -11.10 -1.44 -1.33
C ILE A 72 -12.11 -1.60 -0.19
N TYR A 73 -13.37 -1.87 -0.54
CA TYR A 73 -14.45 -2.21 0.40
C TYR A 73 -15.01 -3.62 0.20
N SER A 74 -14.62 -4.29 -0.88
CA SER A 74 -15.01 -5.66 -1.24
C SER A 74 -13.83 -6.45 -1.82
N ILE A 75 -14.02 -7.75 -2.07
CA ILE A 75 -12.98 -8.56 -2.73
C ILE A 75 -12.86 -8.20 -4.23
N GLU A 76 -13.97 -7.76 -4.81
CA GLU A 76 -14.06 -7.27 -6.18
C GLU A 76 -13.27 -5.97 -6.34
N ASP A 77 -13.34 -5.04 -5.38
CA ASP A 77 -12.55 -3.80 -5.39
C ASP A 77 -11.05 -4.09 -5.29
N LEU A 78 -10.66 -5.12 -4.51
CA LEU A 78 -9.27 -5.57 -4.48
C LEU A 78 -8.83 -6.10 -5.85
N ALA A 79 -9.70 -6.83 -6.54
CA ALA A 79 -9.42 -7.32 -7.89
C ALA A 79 -9.27 -6.15 -8.88
N GLU A 80 -10.08 -5.09 -8.75
CA GLU A 80 -9.96 -3.86 -9.54
C GLU A 80 -8.60 -3.18 -9.30
N LEU A 81 -8.18 -3.01 -8.04
CA LEU A 81 -6.85 -2.46 -7.77
C LEU A 81 -5.71 -3.35 -8.32
N ILE A 82 -5.84 -4.68 -8.24
CA ILE A 82 -4.86 -5.61 -8.84
C ILE A 82 -4.78 -5.39 -10.36
N TYR A 83 -5.93 -5.21 -11.01
CA TYR A 83 -6.00 -4.91 -12.45
C TYR A 83 -5.30 -3.59 -12.78
N ASP A 84 -5.61 -2.52 -12.05
CA ASP A 84 -5.00 -1.19 -12.25
C ASP A 84 -3.48 -1.20 -12.09
N LEU A 85 -2.98 -1.93 -11.09
CA LEU A 85 -1.54 -2.07 -10.87
C LEU A 85 -0.85 -2.87 -11.98
N LYS A 86 -1.51 -3.91 -12.53
CA LYS A 86 -1.00 -4.65 -13.69
C LYS A 86 -1.02 -3.79 -14.96
N CYS A 87 -2.04 -2.95 -15.15
CA CYS A 87 -2.07 -1.98 -16.24
C CYS A 87 -0.97 -0.93 -16.11
N SER A 88 -0.68 -0.49 -14.89
CA SER A 88 0.35 0.49 -14.59
C SER A 88 1.77 -0.06 -14.76
N ASN A 89 1.99 -1.35 -14.47
CA ASN A 89 3.25 -2.04 -14.68
C ASN A 89 3.03 -3.52 -15.02
N PRO A 90 2.94 -3.86 -16.32
CA PRO A 90 2.66 -5.23 -16.78
C PRO A 90 3.72 -6.27 -16.40
N ASN A 91 4.93 -5.82 -16.06
CA ASN A 91 6.05 -6.70 -15.72
C ASN A 91 6.16 -6.97 -14.21
N ALA A 92 5.46 -6.21 -13.37
CA ALA A 92 5.51 -6.39 -11.92
C ALA A 92 4.58 -7.53 -11.47
N ARG A 93 5.06 -8.35 -10.54
CA ARG A 93 4.18 -9.24 -9.78
C ARG A 93 3.35 -8.42 -8.80
N ILE A 94 2.14 -8.86 -8.50
CA ILE A 94 1.30 -8.26 -7.46
C ILE A 94 1.27 -9.18 -6.25
N SER A 95 1.59 -8.63 -5.08
CA SER A 95 1.49 -9.35 -3.80
C SER A 95 0.53 -8.64 -2.85
N VAL A 96 -0.18 -9.40 -2.02
CA VAL A 96 -1.09 -8.85 -1.00
C VAL A 96 -0.58 -9.21 0.37
N LYS A 97 -0.29 -8.20 1.19
CA LYS A 97 0.17 -8.38 2.57
C LYS A 97 -1.01 -8.41 3.53
N LEU A 98 -1.32 -9.61 4.04
CA LEU A 98 -2.33 -9.87 5.06
C LEU A 98 -1.70 -10.01 6.45
N VAL A 99 -2.55 -10.04 7.48
CA VAL A 99 -2.18 -10.38 8.85
C VAL A 99 -2.83 -11.70 9.22
N SER A 100 -2.13 -12.54 9.98
CA SER A 100 -2.65 -13.82 10.43
C SER A 100 -3.75 -13.62 11.47
N GLU A 101 -4.94 -14.12 11.17
CA GLU A 101 -6.10 -14.15 12.05
C GLU A 101 -6.99 -15.35 11.67
N VAL A 102 -7.86 -15.78 12.58
CA VAL A 102 -8.88 -16.78 12.26
C VAL A 102 -9.69 -16.29 11.06
N GLY A 103 -9.80 -17.14 10.02
CA GLY A 103 -10.50 -16.80 8.78
C GLY A 103 -9.63 -16.22 7.65
N VAL A 104 -8.34 -15.93 7.89
CA VAL A 104 -7.43 -15.42 6.83
C VAL A 104 -7.32 -16.36 5.62
N GLY A 105 -7.50 -17.67 5.80
CA GLY A 105 -7.50 -18.63 4.70
C GLY A 105 -8.65 -18.42 3.70
N VAL A 106 -9.82 -18.00 4.16
CA VAL A 106 -10.97 -17.68 3.28
C VAL A 106 -10.66 -16.43 2.47
N VAL A 107 -10.10 -15.41 3.11
CA VAL A 107 -9.66 -14.18 2.45
C VAL A 107 -8.58 -14.49 1.41
N ALA A 108 -7.58 -15.30 1.76
CA ALA A 108 -6.50 -15.71 0.85
C ALA A 108 -7.03 -16.46 -0.39
N SER A 109 -8.07 -17.30 -0.22
CA SER A 109 -8.73 -17.95 -1.35
C SER A 109 -9.43 -16.95 -2.28
N GLY A 110 -10.00 -15.88 -1.74
CA GLY A 110 -10.56 -14.78 -2.52
C GLY A 110 -9.49 -13.99 -3.28
N VAL A 111 -8.37 -13.71 -2.62
CA VAL A 111 -7.22 -12.98 -3.22
C VAL A 111 -6.57 -13.74 -4.37
N ALA A 112 -6.56 -15.08 -4.30
CA ALA A 112 -5.91 -15.93 -5.29
C ALA A 112 -6.76 -16.21 -6.54
N LYS A 113 -8.06 -15.92 -6.49
CA LYS A 113 -9.02 -16.15 -7.57
C LYS A 113 -8.95 -15.04 -8.61
#